data_AF-A0A537LII9-F1
#
_entry.id   AF-A0A537LII9-F1
#
_cell.length_a   1.000
_cell.length_b   1.000
_cell.length_c   1.000
_cell.angle_alpha   90.00
_cell.angle_beta   90.00
_cell.angle_gamma   90.00
#
_symmetry.space_group_name_H-M   'P 1'
#
loop_
_entity.id
_entity.type
_entity.pdbx_description
1 polymer ?
#
loop_
_entity_poly.entity_id
_entity_poly.type
_entity_poly.pdbx_seq_one_letter_code
_entity_poly.pdbx_strand_id
1 'polypeptide(L)' 'MPKKAESLTVNSERLMLAYLCIKEVEGLPAQVGILDRFSLTDAEIALVCAAAIGSVRNARLIAKKPKKQ' A
#
# COMPACT_ATOMS: atom_id res chain seq x y z
N MET A 1 -30.10 8.25 -8.43
CA MET A 1 -28.77 8.30 -7.81
C MET A 1 -28.34 6.91 -7.35
N PRO A 2 -27.55 6.14 -8.13
CA PRO A 2 -26.75 5.05 -7.60
C PRO A 2 -25.30 5.53 -7.52
N LYS A 3 -24.77 5.81 -6.33
CA LYS A 3 -23.34 6.21 -6.20
C LYS A 3 -22.56 5.39 -5.17
N LYS A 4 -23.24 4.53 -4.40
CA LYS A 4 -22.63 3.85 -3.25
C LYS A 4 -22.12 2.42 -3.55
N ALA A 5 -22.70 1.75 -4.55
CA ALA A 5 -22.32 0.38 -4.92
C ALA A 5 -21.08 0.34 -5.84
N GLU A 6 -21.03 1.21 -6.86
CA GLU A 6 -19.85 1.33 -7.75
C GLU A 6 -18.59 1.77 -7.01
N SER A 7 -18.70 2.58 -5.94
CA SER A 7 -17.52 3.03 -5.20
C SER A 7 -16.85 1.94 -4.37
N LEU A 8 -17.62 0.93 -3.92
CA LEU A 8 -17.09 -0.18 -3.14
C LEU A 8 -16.31 -1.17 -4.03
N THR A 9 -16.82 -1.45 -5.23
CA THR A 9 -16.16 -2.35 -6.19
C THR A 9 -14.83 -1.78 -6.67
N VAL A 10 -14.79 -0.49 -6.99
CA VAL A 10 -13.56 0.21 -7.41
C VAL A 10 -12.48 0.17 -6.31
N ASN A 11 -12.87 0.31 -5.04
CA ASN A 11 -11.93 0.22 -3.93
C ASN A 11 -11.38 -1.21 -3.75
N SER A 12 -12.22 -2.23 -3.88
CA SER A 12 -11.79 -3.63 -3.77
C SER A 12 -10.85 -4.05 -4.90
N GLU A 13 -11.13 -3.67 -6.14
CA GLU A 13 -10.28 -3.95 -7.31
C GLU A 13 -8.90 -3.31 -7.15
N ARG A 14 -8.87 -2.05 -6.72
CA ARG A 14 -7.62 -1.31 -6.50
C ARG A 14 -6.77 -1.92 -5.40
N LEU A 15 -7.37 -2.37 -4.30
CA LEU A 15 -6.65 -3.06 -3.22
C LEU A 15 -6.13 -4.43 -3.66
N MET A 16 -6.88 -5.14 -4.49
CA MET A 16 -6.44 -6.42 -5.05
C MET A 16 -5.25 -6.25 -6.01
N LEU A 17 -5.30 -5.26 -6.91
CA LEU A 17 -4.18 -4.94 -7.78
C LEU A 17 -2.93 -4.53 -7.00
N ALA A 18 -3.11 -3.69 -5.97
CA ALA A 18 -2.04 -3.30 -5.05
C ALA A 18 -1.39 -4.51 -4.38
N TYR A 19 -2.18 -5.46 -3.88
CA TYR A 19 -1.67 -6.71 -3.32
C TYR A 19 -0.86 -7.53 -4.34
N LEU A 20 -1.36 -7.68 -5.56
CA LEU A 20 -0.65 -8.41 -6.61
C LEU A 20 0.72 -7.79 -6.94
N CYS A 21 0.84 -6.46 -6.89
CA CYS A 21 2.10 -5.77 -7.13
C CYS A 21 3.17 -6.00 -6.06
N ILE A 22 2.80 -6.45 -4.86
CA ILE A 22 3.73 -6.68 -3.74
C ILE A 22 3.87 -8.15 -3.33
N LYS A 23 3.12 -9.06 -3.96
CA LYS A 23 3.00 -10.47 -3.53
C LYS A 23 4.34 -11.21 -3.42
N GLU A 24 5.30 -10.88 -4.29
CA GLU A 24 6.63 -11.49 -4.33
C GLU A 24 7.73 -10.51 -3.85
N VAL A 25 7.34 -9.38 -3.27
CA VAL A 25 8.26 -8.36 -2.80
C VAL A 25 8.49 -8.58 -1.31
N GLU A 26 9.74 -8.85 -0.94
CA GLU A 26 10.12 -8.99 0.45
C GLU A 26 10.44 -7.64 1.10
N GLY A 27 10.04 -7.50 2.37
CA GLY A 27 10.36 -6.35 3.19
C GLY A 27 9.35 -5.19 3.05
N LEU A 28 8.76 -4.82 4.19
CA LEU A 28 7.76 -3.76 4.28
C LEU A 28 8.20 -2.42 3.64
N PRO A 29 9.46 -1.95 3.78
CA PRO A 29 9.90 -0.71 3.11
C PRO A 29 9.84 -0.77 1.59
N ALA A 30 10.19 -1.91 0.98
CA ALA A 30 10.13 -2.09 -0.47
C ALA A 30 8.68 -2.18 -0.95
N GLN A 31 7.83 -2.93 -0.24
CA GLN A 31 6.40 -3.01 -0.50
C GLN A 31 5.73 -1.63 -0.43
N VAL A 32 5.97 -0.87 0.65
CA VAL A 32 5.42 0.49 0.82
C VAL A 32 5.89 1.44 -0.28
N GLY A 33 7.16 1.35 -0.69
CA GLY A 33 7.68 2.17 -1.80
C GLY A 33 7.00 1.90 -3.15
N ILE A 34 6.57 0.65 -3.41
CA ILE A 34 5.77 0.30 -4.58
C ILE A 34 4.34 0.83 -4.42
N LEU A 35 3.73 0.62 -3.25
CA LEU A 35 2.34 0.99 -2.97
C LEU A 35 2.09 2.51 -2.93
N ASP A 36 3.11 3.30 -2.60
CA ASP A 36 3.04 4.77 -2.66
C ASP A 36 2.71 5.30 -4.07
N ARG A 37 2.92 4.49 -5.13
CA ARG A 37 2.55 4.84 -6.51
C ARG A 37 1.06 4.73 -6.80
N PHE A 38 0.29 4.05 -5.95
CA PHE A 38 -1.13 3.75 -6.16
C PHE A 38 -2.07 4.71 -5.41
N SER A 39 -1.53 5.84 -4.92
CA SER A 39 -2.25 6.88 -4.15
C SER A 39 -3.08 6.34 -2.97
N LEU A 40 -2.66 5.20 -2.40
CA LEU A 40 -3.35 4.55 -1.29
C LEU A 40 -3.10 5.31 0.01
N THR A 41 -4.09 5.28 0.90
CA THR A 41 -3.95 5.78 2.26
C THR A 41 -3.09 4.83 3.10
N ASP A 42 -2.53 5.32 4.21
CA ASP A 42 -1.74 4.47 5.12
C ASP A 42 -2.56 3.28 5.66
N ALA A 43 -3.88 3.44 5.83
CA ALA A 43 -4.78 2.38 6.28
C ALA A 43 -4.98 1.29 5.21
N GLU A 44 -5.11 1.68 3.94
CA GLU A 44 -5.21 0.76 2.81
C GLU A 44 -3.90 0.00 2.59
N ILE A 45 -2.76 0.70 2.67
CA ILE A 45 -1.44 0.06 2.59
C ILE A 45 -1.24 -0.91 3.75
N ALA A 46 -1.63 -0.52 4.96
CA ALA A 46 -1.58 -1.39 6.14
C ALA A 46 -2.41 -2.66 5.95
N LEU A 47 -3.60 -2.54 5.35
CA LEU A 47 -4.45 -3.67 5.01
C LEU A 47 -3.78 -4.60 3.98
N VAL A 48 -3.24 -4.04 2.90
CA VAL A 48 -2.58 -4.81 1.82
C VAL A 48 -1.32 -5.54 2.31
N CYS A 49 -0.54 -4.89 3.17
CA CYS A 49 0.69 -5.44 3.75
C CYS A 49 0.46 -6.29 5.01
N ALA A 50 -0.79 -6.45 5.46
CA ALA A 50 -1.12 -7.08 6.75
C ALA A 50 -0.29 -6.53 7.93
N ALA A 51 -0.13 -5.21 7.99
CA ALA A 51 0.73 -4.51 8.95
C ALA A 51 -0.05 -3.45 9.75
N ALA A 52 0.54 -2.95 10.83
CA ALA A 52 -0.01 -1.79 11.53
C ALA A 52 0.25 -0.49 10.74
N ILE A 53 -0.67 0.48 10.82
CA ILE A 53 -0.54 1.81 10.20
C ILE A 53 0.78 2.50 10.62
N GLY A 54 1.17 2.38 11.89
CA GLY A 54 2.43 2.91 12.39
C GLY A 54 3.66 2.29 11.70
N SER A 55 3.61 0.99 11.41
CA SER A 55 4.67 0.27 10.69
C SER A 55 4.83 0.77 9.26
N VAL A 56 3.73 1.10 8.57
CA VAL A 56 3.74 1.69 7.22
C VAL A 56 4.44 3.05 7.22
N ARG A 57 4.12 3.92 8.19
CA ARG A 57 4.77 5.23 8.33
C ARG A 57 6.26 5.11 8.55
N ASN A 58 6.67 4.21 9.45
CA ASN A 58 8.09 3.94 9.71
C ASN A 58 8.79 3.38 8.48
N ALA A 59 8.17 2.43 7.78
CA ALA A 59 8.70 1.84 6.55
C ALA A 59 8.89 2.87 5.44
N ARG A 60 7.97 3.84 5.30
CA ARG A 60 8.09 4.95 4.34
C ARG A 60 9.29 5.85 4.64
N LEU A 61 9.58 6.09 5.92
CA LEU A 61 10.77 6.84 6.34
C LEU A 61 12.07 6.08 6.03
N ILE A 62 12.05 4.75 6.16
CA ILE A 62 13.19 3.88 5.83
C ILE A 62 13.41 3.84 4.31
N ALA A 63 12.34 3.69 3.52
CA ALA A 63 12.40 3.62 2.06
C ALA A 63 12.94 4.91 1.41
N LYS A 64 12.71 6.07 2.03
CA LYS A 64 13.20 7.37 1.58
C LYS A 64 14.67 7.65 1.93
N LYS A 65 15.29 6.84 2.79
CA LYS A 65 16.72 7.01 3.07
C LYS A 65 17.51 6.54 1.85
N PRO A 66 18.35 7.39 1.25
CA PRO A 66 19.28 6.91 0.23
C PRO A 66 20.14 5.83 0.88
N LYS A 67 20.24 4.65 0.23
CA LYS A 67 21.26 3.67 0.63
C LYS A 67 22.59 4.39 0.47
N LYS A 68 23.28 4.69 1.59
CA LYS A 68 24.71 5.00 1.53
C LYS A 68 25.37 3.75 0.93
N GLN A 69 25.74 3.84 -0.34
CA GLN A 69 26.72 2.95 -0.96
C GLN A 69 28.09 3.27 -0.39
#